data_AF-A0A5M9P558-F1
#
_entry.id   AF-A0A5M9P558-F1
#
_cell.length_a   1.000
_cell.length_b   1.000
_cell.length_c   1.000
_cell.angle_alpha   90.00
_cell.angle_beta   90.00
_cell.angle_gamma   90.00
#
_symmetry.space_group_name_H-M   'P 1'
#
loop_
_entity.id
_entity.type
_entity.pdbx_description
1 polymer ?
#
loop_
_entity_poly.entity_id
_entity_poly.type
_entity_poly.pdbx_seq_one_letter_code
_entity_poly.pdbx_strand_id
1 'polypeptide(L)'
;MDETNYTEIIKDQTKRALWSINNVMDCVSDEYWNKNYCDMPLWKHIYHTLHSLDMWYINPRKYSEPSFHIKDLNNLDVKTDKVLSRNELNHYFQLIEEKINQYLNSITDDILLTKPENCEWTRFALILAQHRHLHSHMGMIMGFIIAETGLWPRVLGLED
;
A
#
# COMPACT_ATOMS: atom_id res chain seq x y z
N MET A 1 14.25 -13.79 -12.12
CA MET A 1 14.01 -12.39 -12.51
C MET A 1 14.95 -12.08 -13.65
N ASP A 2 14.48 -11.42 -14.70
CA ASP A 2 15.35 -10.91 -15.77
C ASP A 2 15.76 -9.48 -15.40
N GLU A 3 16.97 -9.30 -14.87
CA GLU A 3 17.49 -8.00 -14.40
C GLU A 3 18.08 -7.14 -15.54
N THR A 4 17.65 -7.39 -16.78
CA THR A 4 18.17 -6.70 -17.97
C THR A 4 17.54 -5.33 -18.21
N ASN A 5 16.43 -5.01 -17.55
CA ASN A 5 15.77 -3.72 -17.67
C ASN A 5 15.20 -3.24 -16.31
N TYR A 6 15.07 -1.92 -16.15
CA TYR A 6 14.66 -1.33 -14.88
C TYR A 6 13.18 -1.59 -14.57
N THR A 7 12.33 -1.62 -15.61
CA THR A 7 10.89 -1.83 -15.45
C THR A 7 10.53 -3.23 -14.97
N GLU A 8 11.23 -4.29 -15.39
CA GLU A 8 11.03 -5.66 -14.91
C GLU A 8 11.48 -5.82 -13.45
N ILE A 9 12.57 -5.17 -13.05
CA ILE A 9 12.98 -5.11 -11.63
C ILE A 9 11.88 -4.42 -10.82
N ILE A 10 11.42 -3.25 -11.26
CA ILE A 10 10.34 -2.52 -10.59
C ILE A 10 9.06 -3.35 -10.51
N LYS A 11 8.68 -4.05 -11.58
CA LYS A 11 7.52 -4.95 -11.61
C LYS A 11 7.65 -6.06 -10.57
N ASP A 12 8.78 -6.77 -10.56
CA ASP A 12 9.02 -7.85 -9.60
C ASP A 12 8.97 -7.33 -8.15
N GLN A 13 9.72 -6.25 -7.85
CA GLN A 13 9.74 -5.69 -6.50
C GLN A 13 8.35 -5.20 -6.07
N THR A 14 7.58 -4.60 -6.97
CA THR A 14 6.21 -4.14 -6.67
C THR A 14 5.27 -5.31 -6.46
N LYS A 15 5.37 -6.37 -7.25
CA LYS A 15 4.59 -7.60 -7.04
C LYS A 15 4.87 -8.21 -5.67
N ARG A 16 6.13 -8.24 -5.23
CA ARG A 16 6.52 -8.69 -3.89
C ARG A 16 5.97 -7.79 -2.79
N ALA A 17 6.00 -6.48 -3.00
CA ALA A 17 5.46 -5.51 -2.04
C ALA A 17 3.93 -5.63 -1.91
N LEU A 18 3.21 -5.79 -3.04
CA LEU A 18 1.76 -6.03 -3.06
C LEU A 18 1.39 -7.35 -2.38
N TRP A 19 2.14 -8.43 -2.65
CA TRP A 19 1.97 -9.69 -1.93
C TRP A 19 2.18 -9.51 -0.43
N SER A 20 3.21 -8.75 -0.04
CA SER A 20 3.57 -8.54 1.37
C SER A 20 2.49 -7.81 2.14
N ILE A 21 1.92 -6.73 1.58
CA ILE A 21 0.83 -6.02 2.25
C ILE A 21 -0.43 -6.88 2.32
N ASN A 22 -0.75 -7.65 1.28
CA ASN A 22 -1.88 -8.59 1.32
C ASN A 22 -1.69 -9.65 2.43
N ASN A 23 -0.50 -10.25 2.51
CA ASN A 23 -0.17 -11.22 3.55
C ASN A 23 -0.26 -10.61 4.97
N VAL A 24 0.21 -9.37 5.15
CA VAL A 24 0.07 -8.65 6.43
C VAL A 24 -1.40 -8.44 6.77
N MET A 25 -2.24 -8.03 5.82
CA MET A 25 -3.68 -7.88 6.03
C MET A 25 -4.37 -9.20 6.40
N ASP A 26 -4.00 -10.31 5.74
CA ASP A 26 -4.52 -11.65 6.02
C ASP A 26 -4.12 -12.16 7.41
N CYS A 27 -2.96 -11.73 7.93
CA CYS A 27 -2.48 -12.10 9.26
C CYS A 27 -3.15 -11.32 10.42
N VAL A 28 -3.91 -10.27 10.13
CA VAL A 28 -4.63 -9.51 11.16
C VAL A 28 -5.84 -10.32 11.63
N SER A 29 -5.93 -10.62 12.93
CA SER A 29 -7.14 -11.23 13.52
C SER A 29 -8.30 -10.24 13.60
N ASP A 30 -9.53 -10.72 13.39
CA ASP A 30 -10.75 -9.92 13.56
C ASP A 30 -10.91 -9.40 14.99
N GLU A 31 -10.36 -10.09 15.98
CA GLU A 31 -10.36 -9.69 17.40
C GLU A 31 -9.73 -8.30 17.61
N TYR A 32 -8.70 -7.97 16.82
CA TYR A 32 -7.93 -6.73 16.99
C TYR A 32 -8.22 -5.69 15.91
N TRP A 33 -9.18 -5.95 15.00
CA TRP A 33 -9.52 -5.07 13.90
C TRP A 33 -9.86 -3.63 14.35
N ASN A 34 -10.61 -3.53 15.45
CA ASN A 34 -11.02 -2.26 16.06
C ASN A 34 -10.15 -1.85 17.26
N LYS A 35 -9.09 -2.61 17.57
CA LYS A 35 -8.19 -2.26 18.67
C LYS A 35 -7.35 -1.05 18.28
N ASN A 36 -7.21 -0.10 19.20
CA ASN A 36 -6.46 1.12 18.98
C ASN A 36 -4.96 0.91 19.18
N TYR A 37 -4.18 1.43 18.24
CA TYR A 37 -2.73 1.58 18.29
C TYR A 37 -2.41 3.02 17.93
N CYS A 38 -1.63 3.72 18.77
CA CYS A 38 -1.39 5.16 18.61
C CYS A 38 -2.70 5.95 18.41
N ASP A 39 -3.69 5.73 19.29
CA ASP A 39 -5.01 6.37 19.29
C ASP A 39 -5.93 6.10 18.09
N MET A 40 -5.52 5.26 17.13
CA MET A 40 -6.31 4.89 15.95
C MET A 40 -6.53 3.39 15.83
N PRO A 41 -7.70 2.94 15.35
CA PRO A 41 -7.98 1.52 15.21
C PRO A 41 -7.09 0.89 14.13
N LEU A 42 -6.76 -0.39 14.29
CA LEU A 42 -5.88 -1.13 13.37
C LEU A 42 -6.32 -1.00 11.91
N TRP A 43 -7.62 -1.15 11.61
CA TRP A 43 -8.14 -0.99 10.25
C TRP A 43 -7.79 0.36 9.62
N LYS A 44 -7.65 1.42 10.42
CA LYS A 44 -7.32 2.76 9.93
C LYS A 44 -5.86 2.88 9.54
N HIS A 45 -4.96 2.16 10.22
CA HIS A 45 -3.56 2.02 9.80
C HIS A 45 -3.44 1.30 8.46
N ILE A 46 -4.21 0.22 8.26
CA ILE A 46 -4.29 -0.47 6.96
C ILE A 46 -4.82 0.49 5.90
N TYR A 47 -5.94 1.17 6.19
CA TYR A 47 -6.55 2.09 5.23
C TYR A 47 -5.62 3.23 4.83
N HIS A 48 -4.95 3.88 5.80
CA HIS A 48 -3.95 4.91 5.55
C HIS A 48 -2.87 4.42 4.57
N THR A 49 -2.38 3.20 4.81
CA THR A 49 -1.34 2.58 4.00
C THR A 49 -1.81 2.35 2.55
N LEU A 50 -2.98 1.74 2.38
CA LEU A 50 -3.57 1.46 1.07
C LEU A 50 -3.94 2.74 0.31
N HIS A 51 -4.51 3.72 1.02
CA HIS A 51 -4.90 5.00 0.44
C HIS A 51 -3.69 5.79 -0.09
N SER A 52 -2.60 5.86 0.67
CA SER A 52 -1.36 6.47 0.18
C SER A 52 -0.83 5.73 -1.05
N LEU A 53 -0.83 4.40 -1.03
CA LEU A 53 -0.38 3.59 -2.15
C LEU A 53 -1.20 3.92 -3.42
N ASP A 54 -2.52 3.94 -3.33
CA ASP A 54 -3.43 4.25 -4.43
C ASP A 54 -3.24 5.68 -4.98
N MET A 55 -3.10 6.65 -4.09
CA MET A 55 -2.98 8.07 -4.43
C MET A 55 -1.63 8.38 -5.10
N TRP A 56 -0.54 7.91 -4.53
CA TRP A 56 0.79 8.42 -4.84
C TRP A 56 1.58 7.56 -5.82
N TYR A 57 1.26 6.27 -5.97
CA TYR A 57 2.08 5.36 -6.76
C TYR A 57 2.16 5.75 -8.24
N ILE A 58 1.06 6.27 -8.81
CA ILE A 58 0.94 6.55 -10.24
C ILE A 58 1.01 8.05 -10.52
N ASN A 59 0.01 8.81 -10.08
CA ASN A 59 -0.04 10.26 -10.25
C ASN A 59 -0.99 10.89 -9.21
N PRO A 60 -0.45 11.53 -8.15
CA PRO A 60 -1.28 12.15 -7.12
C PRO A 60 -2.09 13.35 -7.63
N ARG A 61 -1.77 13.89 -8.81
CA ARG A 61 -2.48 15.03 -9.42
C ARG A 61 -3.66 14.61 -10.28
N LYS A 62 -3.79 13.31 -10.57
CA LYS A 62 -4.91 12.70 -11.30
C LYS A 62 -5.51 11.56 -10.49
N TYR A 63 -5.66 11.78 -9.19
CA TYR A 63 -6.22 10.82 -8.26
C TYR A 63 -7.70 11.10 -8.00
N SER A 64 -8.48 10.03 -7.86
CA SER A 64 -9.87 10.05 -7.42
C SER A 64 -9.99 9.17 -6.19
N GLU A 65 -10.58 9.72 -5.14
CA GLU A 65 -10.88 8.98 -3.90
C GLU A 65 -11.80 7.79 -4.17
N PRO A 66 -11.65 6.65 -3.45
CA PRO A 66 -12.62 5.58 -3.52
C PRO A 66 -13.99 6.08 -3.01
N SER A 67 -15.07 5.52 -3.53
CA SER A 67 -16.45 6.00 -3.26
C SER A 67 -16.84 6.01 -1.78
N PHE A 68 -16.18 5.18 -0.96
CA PHE A 68 -16.40 5.11 0.47
C PHE A 68 -15.58 6.14 1.27
N HIS A 69 -14.60 6.82 0.68
CA HIS A 69 -13.78 7.79 1.38
C HIS A 69 -14.64 8.96 1.88
N ILE A 70 -14.37 9.38 3.11
CA ILE A 70 -14.84 10.64 3.68
C ILE A 70 -13.64 11.43 4.16
N LYS A 71 -13.80 12.74 4.30
CA LYS A 71 -12.74 13.64 4.75
C LYS A 71 -12.02 13.07 5.99
N ASP A 72 -10.69 13.06 5.93
CA ASP A 72 -9.77 12.62 7.00
C ASP A 72 -9.86 11.14 7.40
N LEU A 73 -10.57 10.30 6.63
CA LEU A 73 -10.67 8.86 6.92
C LEU A 73 -9.30 8.17 6.90
N ASN A 74 -8.38 8.63 6.06
CA ASN A 74 -7.02 8.12 5.94
C ASN A 74 -6.05 8.79 6.95
N ASN A 75 -6.44 9.88 7.60
CA ASN A 75 -5.55 10.66 8.44
C ASN A 75 -5.43 10.04 9.85
N LEU A 76 -4.22 9.57 10.20
CA LEU A 76 -3.94 8.94 11.49
C LEU A 76 -3.90 9.91 12.68
N ASP A 77 -3.96 11.22 12.44
CA ASP A 77 -4.03 12.24 13.50
C ASP A 77 -5.48 12.70 13.79
N VAL A 78 -6.46 12.22 13.03
CA VAL A 78 -7.86 12.65 13.12
C VAL A 78 -8.77 11.47 13.39
N LYS A 79 -9.62 11.55 14.42
CA LYS A 79 -10.65 10.52 14.68
C LYS A 79 -11.83 10.70 13.74
N THR A 80 -12.39 9.60 13.26
CA THR A 80 -13.51 9.58 12.32
C THR A 80 -14.55 8.56 12.76
N ASP A 81 -15.83 8.88 12.61
CA ASP A 81 -16.94 8.01 13.04
C ASP A 81 -17.13 6.79 12.12
N LYS A 82 -16.64 6.87 10.88
CA LYS A 82 -16.72 5.76 9.93
C LYS A 82 -15.75 4.65 10.32
N VAL A 83 -16.25 3.42 10.33
CA VAL A 83 -15.49 2.18 10.53
C VAL A 83 -15.50 1.40 9.23
N LEU A 84 -14.32 0.97 8.78
CA LEU A 84 -14.19 0.12 7.59
C LEU A 84 -14.12 -1.34 8.00
N SER A 85 -14.87 -2.19 7.29
CA SER A 85 -14.80 -3.64 7.44
C SER A 85 -13.58 -4.22 6.73
N ARG A 86 -13.18 -5.43 7.11
CA ARG A 86 -12.16 -6.21 6.40
C ARG A 86 -12.50 -6.40 4.93
N ASN A 87 -13.76 -6.72 4.62
CA ASN A 87 -14.20 -6.96 3.25
C ASN A 87 -14.08 -5.69 2.39
N GLU A 88 -14.41 -4.51 2.94
CA GLU A 88 -14.21 -3.24 2.24
C GLU A 88 -12.72 -2.98 1.93
N LEU A 89 -11.83 -3.22 2.89
CA LEU A 89 -10.39 -3.01 2.68
C LEU A 89 -9.76 -4.05 1.75
N ASN A 90 -10.19 -5.30 1.82
CA ASN A 90 -9.74 -6.35 0.90
C ASN A 90 -10.20 -6.06 -0.54
N HIS A 91 -11.46 -5.64 -0.72
CA HIS A 91 -11.95 -5.24 -2.02
C HIS A 91 -11.20 -4.00 -2.55
N TYR A 92 -10.95 -3.01 -1.69
CA TYR A 92 -10.16 -1.84 -2.07
C TYR A 92 -8.74 -2.22 -2.49
N PHE A 93 -8.08 -3.11 -1.75
CA PHE A 93 -6.75 -3.62 -2.11
C PHE A 93 -6.74 -4.27 -3.49
N GLN A 94 -7.73 -5.10 -3.83
CA GLN A 94 -7.82 -5.73 -5.16
C GLN A 94 -7.88 -4.69 -6.28
N LEU A 95 -8.63 -3.61 -6.10
CA LEU A 95 -8.72 -2.51 -7.07
C LEU A 95 -7.37 -1.79 -7.23
N ILE A 96 -6.64 -1.57 -6.12
CA ILE A 96 -5.30 -0.96 -6.14
C ILE A 96 -4.31 -1.87 -6.86
N GLU A 97 -4.30 -3.16 -6.54
CA GLU A 97 -3.42 -4.16 -7.15
C GLU A 97 -3.64 -4.23 -8.67
N GLU A 98 -4.90 -4.32 -9.11
CA GLU A 98 -5.22 -4.31 -10.54
C GLU A 98 -4.74 -3.02 -11.22
N LYS A 99 -5.04 -1.87 -10.64
CA LYS A 99 -4.64 -0.55 -11.15
C LYS A 99 -3.12 -0.41 -11.27
N ILE A 100 -2.37 -0.84 -10.25
CA ILE A 100 -0.91 -0.78 -10.25
C ILE A 100 -0.32 -1.75 -11.28
N ASN A 101 -0.83 -2.97 -11.38
CA ASN A 101 -0.36 -3.94 -12.37
C ASN A 101 -0.61 -3.46 -13.80
N GLN A 102 -1.78 -2.87 -14.08
CA GLN A 102 -2.07 -2.25 -15.38
C GLN A 102 -1.09 -1.12 -15.69
N TYR A 103 -0.83 -0.24 -14.72
CA TYR A 103 0.13 0.85 -14.88
C TYR A 103 1.54 0.33 -15.14
N LEU A 104 2.01 -0.65 -14.38
CA LEU A 104 3.33 -1.25 -14.53
C LEU A 104 3.52 -1.91 -15.91
N ASN A 105 2.47 -2.48 -16.48
CA ASN A 105 2.50 -3.03 -17.84
C ASN A 105 2.53 -1.96 -18.93
N SER A 106 2.16 -0.72 -18.60
CA SER A 106 2.17 0.42 -19.54
C SER A 106 3.47 1.22 -19.55
N ILE A 107 4.32 1.06 -18.52
CA ILE A 107 5.58 1.81 -18.41
C ILE A 107 6.74 1.07 -19.08
N THR A 108 7.65 1.88 -19.64
CA THR A 108 8.89 1.45 -20.27
C THR A 108 10.07 2.20 -19.65
N ASP A 109 11.28 1.67 -19.82
CA ASP A 109 12.49 2.23 -19.22
C ASP A 109 12.72 3.71 -19.62
N ASP A 110 12.39 4.09 -20.86
CA ASP A 110 12.57 5.45 -21.38
C ASP A 110 11.65 6.49 -20.70
N ILE A 111 10.50 6.08 -20.18
CA ILE A 111 9.55 7.01 -19.53
C ILE A 111 9.69 7.03 -18.01
N LEU A 112 10.47 6.15 -17.38
CA LEU A 112 10.61 6.06 -15.92
C LEU A 112 11.07 7.38 -15.28
N LEU A 113 11.99 8.08 -15.92
CA LEU A 113 12.52 9.36 -15.45
C LEU A 113 11.70 10.56 -15.90
N THR A 114 10.63 10.35 -16.66
CA THR A 114 9.70 11.41 -17.04
C THR A 114 8.63 11.61 -15.96
N LYS A 115 8.07 12.82 -15.91
CA LYS A 115 7.01 13.17 -14.95
C LYS A 115 5.64 12.81 -15.52
N PRO A 116 4.69 12.30 -14.71
CA PRO A 116 3.29 12.24 -15.11
C PRO A 116 2.73 13.65 -15.38
N GLU A 117 1.59 13.71 -16.06
CA GLU A 117 0.94 14.98 -16.36
C GLU A 117 0.65 15.79 -15.10
N ASN A 118 1.03 17.07 -15.13
CA ASN A 118 0.92 18.05 -14.04
C ASN A 118 1.58 17.63 -12.72
N CYS A 119 2.46 16.63 -12.74
CA CYS A 119 3.14 16.12 -11.55
C CYS A 119 4.59 16.61 -11.49
N GLU A 120 5.05 16.95 -10.29
CA GLU A 120 6.36 17.52 -10.04
C GLU A 120 7.46 16.46 -9.95
N TRP A 121 7.08 15.21 -9.70
CA TRP A 121 7.96 14.06 -9.48
C TRP A 121 8.00 13.13 -10.68
N THR A 122 9.12 12.43 -10.86
CA THR A 122 9.24 11.39 -11.88
C THR A 122 8.45 10.15 -11.48
N ARG A 123 8.05 9.33 -12.46
CA ARG A 123 7.40 8.03 -12.19
C ARG A 123 8.23 7.17 -11.24
N PHE A 124 9.54 7.12 -11.48
CA PHE A 124 10.46 6.37 -10.64
C PHE A 124 10.51 6.89 -9.18
N ALA A 125 10.51 8.21 -8.99
CA ALA A 125 10.49 8.79 -7.65
C ALA A 125 9.19 8.48 -6.90
N LEU A 126 8.04 8.51 -7.58
CA LEU A 126 6.74 8.14 -7.01
C LEU A 126 6.71 6.68 -6.57
N ILE A 127 7.16 5.77 -7.43
CA ILE A 127 7.24 4.34 -7.16
C ILE A 127 8.12 4.07 -5.92
N LEU A 128 9.36 4.58 -5.90
CA LEU A 128 10.27 4.37 -4.78
C LEU A 128 9.77 5.01 -3.48
N ALA A 129 9.14 6.19 -3.56
CA ALA A 129 8.55 6.81 -2.39
C ALA A 129 7.45 5.93 -1.77
N GLN A 130 6.65 5.26 -2.60
CA GLN A 130 5.62 4.35 -2.12
C GLN A 130 6.16 3.03 -1.59
N HIS A 131 7.22 2.46 -2.18
CA HIS A 131 7.92 1.32 -1.57
C HIS A 131 8.40 1.64 -0.15
N ARG A 132 9.03 2.80 0.05
CA ARG A 132 9.48 3.26 1.38
C ARG A 132 8.31 3.46 2.35
N HIS A 133 7.24 4.11 1.91
CA HIS A 133 6.05 4.35 2.73
C HIS A 133 5.38 3.03 3.14
N LEU A 134 5.08 2.19 2.15
CA LEU A 134 4.44 0.89 2.33
C LEU A 134 5.22 0.01 3.31
N HIS A 135 6.54 -0.09 3.15
CA HIS A 135 7.38 -0.91 4.04
C HIS A 135 7.41 -0.39 5.48
N SER A 136 7.41 0.94 5.67
CA SER A 136 7.39 1.53 7.01
C SER A 136 6.09 1.19 7.76
N HIS A 137 4.95 1.33 7.08
CA HIS A 137 3.65 1.00 7.68
C HIS A 137 3.41 -0.50 7.82
N MET A 138 3.88 -1.34 6.88
CA MET A 138 3.84 -2.79 7.04
C MET A 138 4.63 -3.24 8.27
N GLY A 139 5.84 -2.72 8.48
CA GLY A 139 6.64 -3.05 9.67
C GLY A 139 5.93 -2.68 10.97
N MET A 140 5.25 -1.53 11.00
CA MET A 140 4.42 -1.12 12.14
C MET A 140 3.25 -2.08 12.37
N ILE A 141 2.47 -2.42 11.34
CA ILE A 141 1.32 -3.32 11.45
C ILE A 141 1.77 -4.74 11.85
N MET A 142 2.88 -5.23 11.29
CA MET A 142 3.50 -6.49 11.71
C MET A 142 3.88 -6.45 13.18
N GLY A 143 4.43 -5.33 13.68
CA GLY A 143 4.71 -5.12 15.10
C GLY A 143 3.47 -5.28 15.97
N PHE A 144 2.31 -4.76 15.53
CA PHE A 144 1.04 -4.95 16.23
C PHE A 144 0.63 -6.44 16.23
N ILE A 145 0.70 -7.11 15.08
CA ILE A 145 0.38 -8.55 14.98
C ILE A 145 1.26 -9.37 15.93
N ILE A 146 2.57 -9.13 15.95
CA ILE A 146 3.51 -9.83 16.82
C ILE A 146 3.18 -9.59 18.30
N ALA A 147 2.87 -8.35 18.68
CA ALA A 147 2.55 -8.01 20.05
C ALA A 147 1.28 -8.73 20.56
N GLU A 148 0.29 -8.92 19.70
CA GLU A 148 -0.98 -9.57 20.08
C GLU A 148 -0.94 -11.09 19.96
N THR A 149 -0.22 -11.63 18.99
CA THR A 149 -0.29 -13.06 18.64
C THR A 149 0.97 -13.85 19.01
N GLY A 150 2.09 -13.18 19.22
CA GLY A 150 3.40 -13.81 19.33
C GLY A 150 3.91 -14.44 18.03
N LEU A 151 3.19 -14.26 16.92
CA LEU A 151 3.52 -14.85 15.61
C LEU A 151 4.05 -13.78 14.66
N TRP A 152 5.00 -14.20 13.80
CA TRP A 152 5.63 -13.33 12.80
C TRP A 152 5.03 -13.58 11.41
N PRO A 153 4.41 -12.57 10.76
CA PRO A 153 3.94 -12.71 9.38
C PRO A 153 5.07 -13.04 8.42
N ARG A 154 4.87 -14.00 7.50
CA ARG A 154 5.88 -14.36 6.50
C ARG A 154 6.30 -13.14 5.68
N VAL A 155 7.60 -13.02 5.42
CA VAL A 155 8.19 -12.00 4.54
C VAL A 155 8.83 -12.67 3.33
N LEU A 156 8.83 -12.00 2.18
CA LEU A 156 9.54 -12.46 0.99
C LEU A 156 10.91 -11.80 0.90
N GLY A 157 11.94 -12.61 0.71
CA GLY A 157 13.27 -12.16 0.30
C GLY A 157 13.41 -12.07 -1.22
N LEU A 158 14.65 -11.87 -1.68
CA LEU A 158 15.01 -12.05 -3.08
C LEU A 158 15.22 -13.53 -3.44
N GLU A 159 15.66 -14.31 -2.46
CA GLU A 159 15.76 -15.78 -2.51
C GLU A 159 14.61 -16.37 -1.69
N ASP A 160 14.10 -17.54 -2.12
CA ASP A 160 12.98 -18.25 -1.47
C ASP A 160 13.30 -18.70 -0.03
#